data_AF-A0A7G2TB89-F1
#
_entry.id   AF-A0A7G2TB89-F1
#
_cell.length_a   1.000
_cell.length_b   1.000
_cell.length_c   1.000
_cell.angle_alpha   90.00
_cell.angle_beta   90.00
_cell.angle_gamma   90.00
#
_symmetry.space_group_name_H-M   'P 1'
#
loop_
_entity.id
_entity.type
_entity.pdbx_description
1 polymer ?
#
loop_
_entity_poly.entity_id
_entity_poly.type
_entity_poly.pdbx_seq_one_letter_code
_entity_poly.pdbx_strand_id
1 'polypeptide(L)' 'MLLLILPNAEMFKTLEARVAALLIPSDFKVDEALNAPVLLDEGKKLCGEAEINSYLDSLEKFTKQWYACRCDMFP' A
#
# COMPACT_ATOMS: atom_id res chain seq x y z
N MET A 1 3.16 8.90 5.16
CA MET A 1 1.94 9.07 4.31
C MET A 1 2.25 8.46 2.96
N LEU A 2 1.40 7.54 2.50
CA LEU A 2 1.61 6.79 1.26
C LEU A 2 1.10 7.62 0.08
N LEU A 3 1.85 7.67 -1.01
CA LEU A 3 1.40 8.22 -2.29
C LEU A 3 1.53 7.15 -3.37
N LEU A 4 0.39 6.66 -3.85
CA LEU A 4 0.32 5.68 -4.92
C LEU A 4 0.10 6.39 -6.25
N ILE A 5 1.01 6.19 -7.19
CA ILE A 5 0.93 6.71 -8.54
C ILE A 5 0.70 5.55 -9.50
N LEU A 6 -0.41 5.59 -10.22
CA LEU A 6 -0.85 4.52 -11.13
C LEU A 6 -0.77 5.00 -12.58
N PRO A 7 -0.27 4.19 -13.51
CA PRO A 7 -0.32 4.51 -14.93
C PRO A 7 -1.74 4.37 -15.51
N ASN A 8 -2.58 3.55 -14.88
CA ASN A 8 -3.96 3.34 -15.28
C ASN A 8 -4.82 2.99 -14.05
N ALA A 9 -5.79 3.84 -13.69
CA ALA A 9 -6.62 3.59 -12.50
C ALA A 9 -7.48 2.32 -12.61
N GLU A 10 -8.00 2.01 -13.80
CA GLU A 10 -8.89 0.85 -13.99
C GLU A 10 -8.16 -0.47 -13.88
N MET A 11 -6.95 -0.55 -14.44
CA MET A 11 -6.15 -1.77 -14.43
C MET A 11 -5.60 -2.07 -13.03
N PHE A 12 -5.34 -1.04 -12.21
CA PHE A 12 -4.75 -1.16 -10.88
C PHE A 12 -5.73 -0.88 -9.72
N LYS A 13 -7.04 -0.94 -9.97
CA LYS A 13 -8.10 -0.78 -8.94
C LYS A 13 -7.90 -1.66 -7.71
N THR A 14 -7.42 -2.89 -7.90
CA THR A 14 -7.12 -3.81 -6.79
C THR A 14 -6.03 -3.26 -5.89
N LEU A 15 -4.99 -2.65 -6.47
CA LEU A 15 -3.87 -2.09 -5.74
C LEU A 15 -4.28 -0.85 -4.95
N GLU A 16 -5.10 0.00 -5.56
CA GLU A 16 -5.76 1.14 -4.90
C GLU A 16 -6.56 0.68 -3.67
N ALA A 17 -7.45 -0.31 -3.85
CA ALA A 17 -8.27 -0.84 -2.76
C ALA A 17 -7.42 -1.41 -1.61
N ARG A 18 -6.29 -2.06 -1.91
CA ARG A 18 -5.37 -2.56 -0.87
C ARG A 18 -4.72 -1.43 -0.09
N VAL A 19 -4.25 -0.38 -0.77
CA VAL A 19 -3.65 0.78 -0.11
C VAL A 19 -4.70 1.53 0.73
N ALA A 20 -5.93 1.67 0.22
CA ALA A 20 -7.04 2.28 0.94
C ALA A 20 -7.52 1.44 2.15
N ALA A 21 -7.37 0.12 2.09
CA ALA A 21 -7.67 -0.77 3.21
C ALA A 21 -6.63 -0.70 4.34
N LEU A 22 -5.44 -0.15 4.08
CA LEU A 22 -4.48 0.13 5.15
C LEU A 22 -4.97 1.28 6.01
N LEU A 23 -4.81 1.16 7.33
CA LEU A 23 -5.10 2.23 8.30
C LEU A 23 -4.07 3.38 8.26
N ILE A 24 -3.41 3.56 7.11
CA ILE A 24 -2.34 4.53 6.91
C ILE A 24 -2.87 5.61 5.95
N PRO A 25 -2.67 6.90 6.26
CA PRO A 25 -3.03 7.99 5.35
C PRO A 25 -2.37 7.77 3.99
N SER A 26 -3.21 7.66 2.95
CA SER A 26 -2.78 7.40 1.58
C SER A 26 -3.42 8.38 0.60
N ASP A 27 -2.65 8.73 -0.43
CA ASP A 27 -3.03 9.60 -1.53
C ASP A 27 -2.82 8.87 -2.85
N PHE A 28 -3.64 9.21 -3.85
CA PHE A 28 -3.71 8.51 -5.11
C PHE A 28 -3.57 9.48 -6.27
N LYS A 29 -2.68 9.16 -7.20
CA LYS A 29 -2.46 9.94 -8.40
C LYS A 29 -2.43 9.03 -9.63
N VAL A 30 -3.02 9.49 -10.72
CA VAL A 30 -2.91 8.82 -12.02
C VAL A 30 -1.91 9.59 -12.87
N ASP A 31 -0.95 8.89 -13.45
CA ASP A 31 0.06 9.46 -14.33
C ASP A 31 0.30 8.51 -15.51
N GLU A 32 -0.38 8.80 -16.62
CA GLU A 32 -0.36 7.97 -17.85
C GLU A 32 1.02 7.94 -18.53
N ALA A 33 1.96 8.81 -18.14
CA ALA A 33 3.32 8.78 -18.65
C ALA A 33 4.19 7.69 -17.98
N LEU A 34 3.70 7.10 -16.88
CA LEU A 34 4.35 5.95 -16.25
C LEU A 34 4.04 4.65 -17.00
N ASN A 35 5.03 3.77 -17.09
CA ASN A 35 4.83 2.42 -17.63
C ASN A 35 4.47 1.39 -16.53
N ALA A 36 4.64 1.76 -15.26
CA ALA A 36 4.46 0.88 -14.11
C ALA A 36 3.97 1.69 -12.90
N PRO A 37 3.20 1.07 -11.98
CA PRO A 37 2.77 1.72 -10.74
C PRO A 37 3.97 2.04 -9.85
N VAL A 38 3.88 3.14 -9.11
CA VAL A 38 4.92 3.63 -8.20
C VAL A 38 4.29 3.95 -6.86
N LEU A 39 4.87 3.47 -5.76
CA LEU A 39 4.48 3.82 -4.41
C LEU A 39 5.59 4.64 -3.75
N LEU A 40 5.22 5.79 -3.19
CA LEU A 40 6.10 6.66 -2.42
C LEU A 40 5.69 6.62 -0.95
N ASP A 41 6.66 6.36 -0.07
CA ASP A 41 6.45 6.29 1.38
C ASP A 41 7.63 6.93 2.11
N GLU A 42 7.43 8.16 2.63
CA GLU A 42 8.41 8.90 3.47
C GLU A 42 9.88 8.79 3.02
N GLY A 43 10.13 8.98 1.71
CA GLY A 43 11.47 8.95 1.11
C GLY A 43 11.84 7.61 0.46
N LYS A 44 11.02 6.57 0.64
CA LYS A 44 11.13 5.31 -0.08
C LYS A 44 10.32 5.36 -1.37
N LYS A 45 10.91 4.95 -2.49
CA LYS A 45 10.24 4.80 -3.78
C LYS A 45 10.28 3.34 -4.18
N LEU A 46 9.10 2.76 -4.37
CA LEU A 46 8.90 1.39 -4.85
C LEU A 46 8.31 1.48 -6.26
N CYS A 47 8.89 0.77 -7.21
CA CYS A 47 8.45 0.78 -8.60
C CYS A 47 8.01 -0.62 -9.01
N GLY A 48 6.86 -0.72 -9.66
CA GLY A 48 6.32 -1.98 -10.14
C GLY A 48 5.42 -2.67 -9.13
N GLU A 49 4.46 -3.41 -9.66
CA GLU A 49 3.41 -4.04 -8.89
C GLU A 49 3.96 -5.06 -7.87
N ALA A 50 4.99 -5.83 -8.22
CA ALA A 50 5.55 -6.86 -7.36
C ALA A 50 6.18 -6.27 -6.08
N GLU A 51 7.03 -5.25 -6.22
CA GLU A 51 7.65 -4.58 -5.07
C GLU A 51 6.61 -3.90 -4.17
N ILE A 52 5.62 -3.24 -4.78
CA ILE A 52 4.54 -2.60 -4.04
C ILE A 52 3.73 -3.66 -3.28
N ASN A 53 3.31 -4.75 -3.92
CA ASN A 53 2.56 -5.81 -3.25
C ASN A 53 3.33 -6.45 -2.09
N SER A 54 4.63 -6.69 -2.23
CA SER A 54 5.48 -7.18 -1.12
C SER A 54 5.57 -6.19 0.04
N TYR A 55 5.61 -4.89 -0.27
CA TYR A 55 5.61 -3.86 0.76
C TYR A 55 4.28 -3.80 1.50
N LEU A 56 3.17 -3.82 0.77
CA LEU A 56 1.82 -3.85 1.34
C LEU A 56 1.59 -5.10 2.21
N ASP A 57 2.07 -6.27 1.77
CA ASP A 57 2.01 -7.51 2.58
C ASP A 57 2.78 -7.37 3.91
N SER A 58 3.93 -6.70 3.88
CA SER A 58 4.70 -6.42 5.10
C SER A 58 3.97 -5.47 6.05
N LEU A 59 3.32 -4.43 5.53
CA LEU A 59 2.49 -3.51 6.31
C LEU A 59 1.25 -4.18 6.90
N GLU A 60 0.58 -5.04 6.12
CA GLU A 60 -0.55 -5.85 6.59
C GLU A 60 -0.13 -6.85 7.67
N LYS A 61 1.03 -7.50 7.53
CA LYS A 61 1.57 -8.38 8.57
C LYS A 61 1.91 -7.62 9.84
N PHE A 62 2.53 -6.45 9.71
CA PHE A 62 2.86 -5.61 10.86
C PHE A 62 1.60 -5.17 11.62
N THR A 63 0.57 -4.71 10.92
CA THR A 63 -0.71 -4.34 11.53
C THR A 63 -1.40 -5.55 12.17
N LYS A 64 -1.49 -6.69 11.48
CA LYS A 64 -2.06 -7.94 12.06
C LYS A 64 -1.32 -8.40 13.30
N GLN A 65 0.02 -8.37 13.31
CA GLN A 65 0.82 -8.71 14.50
C GLN A 65 0.58 -7.75 15.65
N TRP A 66 0.45 -6.45 15.37
CA TRP A 66 0.18 -5.46 16.41
C TRP A 66 -1.17 -5.67 17.10
N TYR A 67 -2.19 -6.08 16.34
CA TYR A 67 -3.50 -6.47 16.89
C TYR A 67 -3.46 -7.84 17.58
N ALA A 68 -2.75 -8.82 17.03
CA ALA A 68 -2.60 -10.14 17.65
C ALA A 68 -1.92 -10.06 19.03
N CYS A 69 -0.87 -9.23 19.18
CA CYS A 69 -0.21 -9.01 20.47
C CYS A 69 -1.07 -8.26 21.50
N ARG A 70 -2.18 -7.63 21.09
CA ARG A 70 -3.13 -6.97 22.01
C ARG A 70 -4.38 -7.79 22.33
N CYS A 71 -4.65 -8.85 21.57
CA CYS A 71 -5.79 -9.74 21.83
C CYS A 71 -5.53 -10.78 22.92
N ASP A 72 -4.30 -10.94 23.42
CA ASP A 72 -3.96 -11.88 24.51
C ASP A 72 -4.19 -11.30 25.93
N MET A 73 -4.67 -10.04 26.04
CA MET A 73 -4.79 -9.34 27.35
C MET A 73 -6.22 -9.08 27.83
N PHE A 74 -7.23 -9.75 27.28
CA PHE A 74 -8.59 -9.72 27.83
C PHE A 74 -9.15 -11.14 28.04
N PRO A 75 -8.83 -11.80 29.16
CA PRO A 75 -9.69 -12.84 29.74
C PRO A 75 -11.00 -12.25 30.29
#